data_AF-A0AAW6S9J1-F1
#
_entry.id   AF-A0AAW6S9J1-F1
#
_cell.length_a   1.000
_cell.length_b   1.000
_cell.length_c   1.000
_cell.angle_alpha   90.00
_cell.angle_beta   90.00
_cell.angle_gamma   90.00
#
_symmetry.space_group_name_H-M   'P 1'
#
loop_
_entity.id
_entity.type
_entity.pdbx_description
1 polymer ?
#
loop_
_entity_poly.entity_id
_entity_poly.type
_entity_poly.pdbx_seq_one_letter_code
_entity_poly.pdbx_strand_id
1 'polypeptide(L)'
;MENNTLALVLKNDWLTLSSGNAYAGQYKVGRFYLTDAFIVEYMKLIHGIEIPDSWVSSSFTNISDTDTRKVMYMEGCDILSKDGMNEIRKAVKSPPDNVKIYRNDVHIVKAEIMEKKNDLTF
;
A
#
# COMPACT_ATOMS: atom_id res chain seq x y z
N MET A 1 -14.33 4.96 21.35
CA MET A 1 -14.71 4.29 20.10
C MET A 1 -14.15 5.17 18.99
N GLU A 2 -12.91 4.90 18.56
CA GLU A 2 -12.29 5.70 17.50
C GLU A 2 -13.05 5.45 16.19
N ASN A 3 -13.35 6.52 15.47
CA ASN A 3 -14.01 6.43 14.17
C ASN A 3 -13.11 5.64 13.20
N ASN A 4 -13.36 4.34 13.06
CA ASN A 4 -12.78 3.45 12.03
C ASN A 4 -13.29 3.81 10.62
N THR A 5 -13.39 5.10 10.30
CA THR A 5 -13.93 5.56 9.04
C THR A 5 -12.79 5.62 8.04
N LEU A 6 -12.75 4.65 7.12
CA LEU A 6 -11.84 4.66 5.98
C LEU A 6 -12.10 5.92 5.15
N ALA A 7 -11.05 6.72 4.94
CA ALA A 7 -11.09 7.88 4.06
C ALA A 7 -10.39 7.56 2.74
N LEU A 8 -10.92 8.08 1.63
CA LEU A 8 -10.24 8.00 0.34
C LEU A 8 -9.00 8.91 0.34
N VAL A 9 -7.90 8.43 -0.23
CA VAL A 9 -6.72 9.25 -0.50
C VAL A 9 -6.97 10.04 -1.78
N LEU A 10 -6.90 11.37 -1.68
CA LEU A 10 -7.00 12.26 -2.83
C LEU A 10 -5.60 12.65 -3.33
N LYS A 11 -5.55 13.11 -4.58
CA LYS A 11 -4.32 13.64 -5.17
C LYS A 11 -3.75 14.75 -4.29
N ASN A 12 -2.44 14.67 -4.01
CA ASN A 12 -1.70 15.60 -3.15
C ASN A 12 -2.07 15.58 -1.65
N ASP A 13 -2.90 14.65 -1.19
CA ASP A 13 -3.19 14.50 0.25
C ASP A 13 -1.97 14.13 1.09
N TRP A 14 -0.93 13.62 0.45
CA TRP A 14 0.33 13.25 1.10
C TRP A 14 1.14 14.46 1.58
N LEU A 15 0.87 15.67 1.06
CA LEU A 15 1.61 16.88 1.43
C LEU A 15 1.49 17.13 2.95
N THR A 16 2.63 17.31 3.61
CA THR A 16 2.69 17.72 5.02
C THR A 16 2.40 19.21 5.13
N LEU A 17 1.43 19.60 5.96
CA LEU A 17 1.15 21.02 6.27
C LEU A 17 2.33 21.74 6.98
N SER A 18 3.35 20.99 7.43
CA SER A 18 4.56 21.52 8.05
C SER A 18 5.79 21.05 7.29
N SER A 19 6.64 22.01 6.93
CA SER A 19 7.93 21.84 6.24
C SER A 19 9.03 21.25 7.14
N GLY A 20 8.74 20.91 8.39
CA GLY A 20 9.77 20.56 9.38
C GLY A 20 10.23 19.10 9.37
N ASN A 21 9.48 18.18 8.76
CA ASN A 21 9.69 16.74 8.99
C ASN A 21 9.47 15.92 7.72
N ALA A 22 10.37 16.06 6.75
CA ALA A 22 10.51 15.12 5.65
C ALA A 22 11.07 13.78 6.18
N TYR A 23 10.27 13.02 6.91
CA TYR A 23 10.68 11.68 7.37
C TYR A 23 10.77 10.74 6.17
N ALA A 24 12.00 10.47 5.72
CA ALA A 24 12.34 9.51 4.69
C ALA A 24 12.35 8.07 5.24
N GLY A 25 11.18 7.54 5.60
CA GLY A 25 11.03 6.13 5.96
C GLY A 25 10.75 5.26 4.74
N GLN A 26 11.23 4.01 4.74
CA GLN A 26 11.01 3.02 3.68
C GLN A 26 9.53 2.93 3.28
N TYR A 27 8.62 2.97 4.26
CA TYR A 27 7.17 2.90 4.06
C TYR A 27 6.45 4.23 4.34
N LYS A 28 7.05 5.38 4.01
CA LYS A 28 6.40 6.69 4.15
C LYS A 28 6.13 7.39 2.82
N VAL A 29 5.01 8.11 2.75
CA VAL A 29 4.63 9.01 1.66
C VAL A 29 4.12 10.32 2.24
N GLY A 30 5.04 11.28 2.45
CA GLY A 30 4.72 12.54 3.12
C GLY A 30 4.19 12.29 4.53
N ARG A 31 2.94 12.68 4.81
CA ARG A 31 2.29 12.40 6.11
C ARG A 31 1.84 10.95 6.30
N PHE A 32 1.83 10.14 5.24
CA PHE A 32 1.27 8.79 5.28
C PHE A 32 2.29 7.70 5.58
N TYR A 33 1.83 6.66 6.27
CA TYR A 33 2.53 5.41 6.53
C TYR A 33 1.86 4.29 5.73
N LEU A 34 2.63 3.54 4.96
CA LEU A 34 2.15 2.37 4.24
C LEU A 34 2.16 1.19 5.20
N THR A 35 1.02 0.53 5.34
CA THR A 35 0.95 -0.71 6.13
C THR A 35 1.43 -1.89 5.29
N ASP A 36 1.97 -2.91 5.95
CA ASP A 36 2.41 -4.13 5.27
C ASP A 36 1.24 -4.82 4.56
N ALA A 37 0.05 -4.83 5.20
CA ALA A 37 -1.19 -5.30 4.60
C ALA A 37 -1.52 -4.59 3.28
N PHE A 38 -1.41 -3.26 3.25
CA PHE A 38 -1.60 -2.49 2.01
C PHE A 38 -0.56 -2.83 0.94
N ILE A 39 0.71 -3.00 1.31
CA ILE A 39 1.77 -3.37 0.36
C ILE A 39 1.49 -4.75 -0.25
N VAL A 40 1.16 -5.73 0.58
CA VAL A 40 0.79 -7.09 0.13
C VAL A 40 -0.43 -7.04 -0.78
N GLU A 41 -1.48 -6.31 -0.40
CA GLU A 41 -2.68 -6.16 -1.22
C GLU A 41 -2.39 -5.45 -2.55
N TYR A 42 -1.57 -4.39 -2.54
CA TYR A 42 -1.19 -3.67 -3.76
C TYR A 42 -0.42 -4.58 -4.72
N MET A 43 0.56 -5.35 -4.22
CA MET A 43 1.32 -6.30 -5.05
C MET A 43 0.42 -7.36 -5.66
N LYS A 44 -0.57 -7.85 -4.90
CA LYS A 44 -1.56 -8.80 -5.40
C LYS A 44 -2.46 -8.18 -6.46
N LEU A 45 -3.04 -7.01 -6.20
CA LEU A 45 -4.04 -6.39 -7.07
C LEU A 45 -3.43 -5.81 -8.35
N ILE A 46 -2.30 -5.12 -8.25
CA ILE A 46 -1.71 -4.36 -9.35
C ILE A 46 -0.70 -5.20 -10.13
N HIS A 47 0.10 -6.02 -9.45
CA HIS A 47 1.13 -6.84 -10.09
C HIS A 47 0.74 -8.32 -10.24
N GLY A 48 -0.39 -8.76 -9.67
CA GLY A 48 -0.79 -10.18 -9.71
C GLY A 48 0.13 -11.09 -8.89
N ILE A 49 0.92 -10.52 -7.98
CA ILE A 49 1.90 -11.27 -7.19
C ILE A 49 1.31 -11.53 -5.80
N GLU A 50 0.98 -12.79 -5.54
CA GLU A 50 0.49 -13.24 -4.24
C GLU A 50 1.52 -14.15 -3.58
N ILE A 51 1.97 -13.79 -2.37
CA ILE A 51 2.84 -14.62 -1.56
C ILE A 51 1.98 -15.51 -0.65
N PRO A 52 1.98 -16.84 -0.82
CA PRO A 52 1.24 -17.74 0.05
C PRO A 52 1.79 -17.75 1.48
N ASP A 53 0.91 -17.87 2.48
CA ASP A 53 1.31 -17.99 3.89
C ASP A 53 2.30 -19.15 4.11
N SER A 54 2.18 -20.24 3.33
CA SER A 54 3.07 -21.39 3.41
C SER A 54 4.53 -21.04 3.09
N TRP A 55 4.79 -20.07 2.20
CA TRP A 55 6.16 -19.67 1.83
C TRP A 55 6.87 -18.91 2.96
N VAL A 56 6.10 -18.25 3.82
CA VAL A 56 6.62 -17.49 4.98
C VAL A 56 6.37 -18.19 6.31
N SER A 57 5.77 -19.38 6.29
CA SER A 57 5.39 -20.11 7.51
C SER A 57 6.59 -20.55 8.37
N SER A 58 7.71 -20.90 7.73
CA SER A 58 8.96 -21.29 8.37
C SER A 58 10.02 -20.19 8.40
N SER A 59 9.72 -19.02 7.83
CA SER A 59 10.63 -17.88 7.69
C SER A 59 10.19 -16.76 8.62
N PHE A 60 11.15 -16.00 9.17
CA PHE A 60 10.85 -14.85 10.05
C PHE A 60 9.92 -15.20 11.22
N THR A 61 10.05 -16.39 11.80
CA THR A 61 9.13 -16.95 12.81
C THR A 61 9.07 -16.14 14.12
N ASN A 62 10.01 -15.23 14.32
CA ASN A 62 10.01 -14.25 15.40
C ASN A 62 9.00 -13.10 15.18
N ILE A 63 8.35 -13.03 14.02
CA ILE A 63 7.36 -12.02 13.66
C ILE A 63 5.99 -12.69 13.58
N SER A 64 5.04 -12.23 14.40
CA SER A 64 3.69 -12.80 14.44
C SER A 64 2.83 -12.39 13.25
N ASP A 65 2.99 -11.15 12.78
CA ASP A 65 2.20 -10.63 11.66
C ASP A 65 2.60 -11.30 10.34
N THR A 66 1.63 -11.86 9.63
CA THR A 66 1.88 -12.58 8.38
C THR A 66 2.20 -11.65 7.23
N ASP A 67 1.60 -10.45 7.17
CA ASP A 67 1.83 -9.51 6.08
C ASP A 67 3.21 -8.87 6.19
N THR A 68 3.67 -8.55 7.41
CA THR A 68 5.06 -8.15 7.65
C THR A 68 6.04 -9.21 7.15
N ARG A 69 5.78 -10.50 7.43
CA ARG A 69 6.63 -11.59 6.93
C ARG A 69 6.61 -11.70 5.41
N LYS A 70 5.46 -11.48 4.76
CA LYS A 70 5.34 -11.43 3.31
C LYS A 70 6.11 -10.26 2.71
N VAL A 71 6.02 -9.08 3.30
CA VAL A 71 6.80 -7.91 2.85
C VAL A 71 8.29 -8.20 2.95
N MET A 72 8.78 -8.69 4.10
CA MET A 72 10.20 -9.04 4.26
C MET A 72 10.65 -10.14 3.28
N TYR A 73 9.79 -11.11 2.99
CA TYR A 73 10.06 -12.12 1.97
C TYR A 73 10.17 -11.48 0.57
N MET A 74 9.22 -10.61 0.20
CA MET A 74 9.25 -9.91 -1.07
C MET A 74 10.51 -9.04 -1.23
N GLU A 75 10.97 -8.39 -0.16
CA GLU A 75 12.21 -7.62 -0.18
C GLU A 75 13.45 -8.51 -0.30
N GLY A 76 13.51 -9.60 0.46
CA GLY A 76 14.62 -10.56 0.41
C GLY A 76 14.74 -11.27 -0.93
N CYS A 77 13.63 -11.41 -1.66
CA CYS A 77 13.58 -12.02 -3.00
C CYS A 77 13.58 -10.99 -4.15
N ASP A 78 13.79 -9.71 -3.87
CA ASP A 78 13.75 -8.60 -4.87
C ASP A 78 12.42 -8.48 -5.65
N ILE A 79 11.33 -9.03 -5.09
CA ILE A 79 9.96 -8.89 -5.60
C ILE A 79 9.45 -7.48 -5.30
N LEU A 80 9.70 -6.98 -4.09
CA LEU A 80 9.44 -5.59 -3.70
C LEU A 80 10.73 -4.77 -3.86
N SER A 81 11.11 -4.53 -5.11
CA SER A 81 12.29 -3.74 -5.42
C SER A 81 12.10 -2.26 -5.10
N LYS A 82 13.19 -1.49 -5.14
CA LYS A 82 13.15 -0.02 -5.00
C LYS A 82 12.19 0.64 -6.01
N ASP A 83 12.10 0.10 -7.21
CA ASP A 83 11.23 0.61 -8.27
C ASP A 83 9.77 0.28 -8.00
N GLY A 84 9.45 -0.95 -7.57
CA GLY A 84 8.11 -1.31 -7.12
C GLY A 84 7.65 -0.44 -5.95
N MET A 85 8.53 -0.20 -4.98
CA MET A 85 8.23 0.71 -3.87
C MET A 85 8.01 2.15 -4.35
N ASN A 86 8.80 2.64 -5.31
CA ASN A 86 8.61 3.97 -5.91
C ASN A 86 7.28 4.09 -6.68
N GLU A 87 6.85 3.02 -7.34
CA GLU A 87 5.54 2.96 -8.01
C GLU A 87 4.40 3.09 -6.99
N ILE A 88 4.42 2.28 -5.93
CA ILE A 88 3.44 2.36 -4.82
C ILE A 88 3.37 3.81 -4.29
N ARG A 89 4.53 4.44 -4.06
CA ARG A 89 4.55 5.85 -3.60
C ARG A 89 3.90 6.80 -4.61
N LYS A 90 4.12 6.62 -5.91
CA LYS A 90 3.49 7.45 -6.94
C LYS A 90 1.98 7.26 -6.95
N ALA A 91 1.50 6.02 -6.84
CA ALA A 91 0.09 5.70 -6.74
C ALA A 91 -0.55 6.35 -5.51
N VAL A 92 0.10 6.31 -4.34
CA VAL A 92 -0.41 7.00 -3.14
C VAL A 92 -0.42 8.52 -3.30
N LYS A 93 0.56 9.11 -4.00
CA LYS A 93 0.61 10.56 -4.22
C LYS A 93 -0.49 11.07 -5.15
N SER A 94 -0.82 10.27 -6.15
CA SER A 94 -1.82 10.56 -7.17
C SER A 94 -2.44 9.24 -7.61
N PRO A 95 -3.48 8.75 -6.90
CA PRO A 95 -4.12 7.48 -7.23
C PRO A 95 -4.57 7.45 -8.70
N PRO A 96 -4.30 6.35 -9.42
CA PRO A 96 -4.84 6.14 -10.76
C PRO A 96 -6.36 6.23 -10.78
N ASP A 97 -6.96 6.69 -11.89
CA ASP A 97 -8.42 6.86 -11.98
C ASP A 97 -9.21 5.56 -11.72
N ASN A 98 -8.61 4.41 -12.06
CA ASN A 98 -9.19 3.09 -11.85
C ASN A 98 -8.78 2.44 -10.53
N VAL A 99 -8.10 3.15 -9.62
CA VAL A 99 -7.65 2.61 -8.33
C VAL A 99 -8.03 3.56 -7.21
N LYS A 100 -8.80 3.07 -6.25
CA LYS A 100 -9.05 3.78 -4.99
C LYS A 100 -8.07 3.30 -3.94
N ILE A 101 -7.46 4.24 -3.24
CA ILE A 101 -6.58 3.96 -2.09
C ILE A 101 -7.24 4.54 -0.85
N TYR A 102 -7.31 3.77 0.23
CA TYR A 102 -7.94 4.17 1.47
C TYR A 102 -6.94 4.28 2.60
N ARG A 103 -7.24 5.21 3.51
CA ARG A 103 -6.47 5.46 4.71
C ARG A 103 -7.34 5.40 5.97
N ASN A 104 -6.73 4.96 7.06
CA ASN A 104 -7.21 5.18 8.41
C ASN A 104 -6.26 6.15 9.11
N ASP A 105 -6.73 7.39 9.30
CA ASP A 105 -5.90 8.52 9.73
C ASP A 105 -4.65 8.70 8.83
N VAL A 106 -3.44 8.47 9.35
CA VAL A 106 -2.18 8.57 8.63
C VAL A 106 -1.73 7.26 7.99
N HIS A 107 -2.44 6.15 8.19
CA HIS A 107 -2.06 4.83 7.69
C HIS A 107 -2.80 4.53 6.40
N ILE A 108 -2.08 4.19 5.33
CA ILE A 108 -2.63 3.63 4.10
C ILE A 108 -2.88 2.15 4.33
N VAL A 109 -4.13 1.73 4.19
CA VAL A 109 -4.59 0.41 4.64
C VAL A 109 -5.19 -0.45 3.56
N LYS A 110 -5.62 0.13 2.43
CA LYS A 110 -6.32 -0.63 1.39
C LYS A 110 -6.19 -0.04 -0.01
N ALA A 111 -6.18 -0.88 -1.05
CA ALA A 111 -6.41 -0.52 -2.44
C ALA A 111 -7.61 -1.27 -3.05
N GLU A 112 -8.30 -0.66 -4.01
CA GLU A 112 -9.38 -1.30 -4.78
C GLU A 112 -9.27 -0.91 -6.25
N ILE A 113 -9.38 -1.88 -7.17
CA ILE A 113 -9.53 -1.61 -8.60
C ILE A 113 -11.01 -1.33 -8.88
N MET A 114 -11.29 -0.21 -9.54
CA MET A 114 -12.61 0.10 -10.04
C MET A 114 -12.79 -0.53 -11.41
N GLU A 115 -13.84 -1.32 -11.59
CA GLU A 115 -14.28 -1.74 -12.92
C GLU A 115 -14.60 -0.48 -13.75
N LYS A 116 -14.04 -0.40 -14.97
CA LYS A 116 -14.51 0.60 -15.93
C LYS A 116 -15.99 0.31 -16.15
N LYS A 117 -16.86 1.28 -15.87
CA LYS A 117 -18.20 1.27 -16.46
C LYS A 117 -17.97 1.28 -17.97
N ASN A 118 -18.16 0.13 -18.61
CA ASN A 118 -18.31 0.09 -20.04
C ASN A 118 -19.55 0.92 -20.32
N ASP A 119 -19.38 2.10 -20.93
CA ASP A 119 -20.45 2.88 -21.55
C ASP A 119 -20.96 2.12 -22.77
N LEU A 120 -21.48 0.91 -22.56
CA LEU A 120 -22.32 0.20 -23.52
C LEU A 120 -23.70 0.84 -23.43
N THR A 121 -23.85 1.98 -24.09
CA THR A 121 -25.16 2.46 -24.55
C THR A 121 -25.63 1.49 -25.63
N PHE A 122 -26.64 0.67 -25.31
CA PHE A 122 -27.48 -0.01 -26.31
C PHE A 122 -28.70 0.86 -26.61
#